data_AF-A0A2H9LC61-F1
#
_entry.id   AF-A0A2H9LC61-F1
#
_cell.length_a   1.000
_cell.length_b   1.000
_cell.length_c   1.000
_cell.angle_alpha   90.00
_cell.angle_beta   90.00
_cell.angle_gamma   90.00
#
_symmetry.space_group_name_H-M   'P 1'
#
loop_
_entity.id
_entity.type
_entity.pdbx_description
1 polymer ?
#
loop_
_entity_poly.entity_id
_entity_poly.type
_entity_poly.pdbx_seq_one_letter_code
_entity_poly.pdbx_strand_id
1 'polypeptide(L)'
;MLESVDLVKSFILRKLISLGKIGGSHTVIFNLERGLPNHLRSNKKGRKIIDQAIKELINDGFLLTKPSTGEIHVSVNPHKIPDIKKILGL
;
A
#
# COMPACT_ATOMS: atom_id res chain seq x y z
N MET A 1 3.33 -20.82 -1.94
CA MET A 1 1.95 -20.27 -1.92
C MET A 1 2.00 -18.91 -2.56
N LEU A 2 1.19 -18.64 -3.58
CA LEU A 2 1.17 -17.33 -4.21
C LEU A 2 0.20 -16.44 -3.43
N GLU A 3 0.66 -15.31 -2.89
CA GLU A 3 -0.22 -14.42 -2.12
C GLU A 3 -1.25 -13.72 -3.02
N SER A 4 -2.45 -13.49 -2.49
CA SER A 4 -3.52 -12.78 -3.18
C SER A 4 -3.28 -11.27 -3.16
N VAL A 5 -3.96 -10.54 -4.06
CA VAL A 5 -3.96 -9.07 -4.09
C VAL A 5 -4.40 -8.50 -2.74
N ASP A 6 -5.42 -9.10 -2.10
CA ASP A 6 -5.95 -8.62 -0.82
C ASP A 6 -4.98 -8.79 0.35
N LEU A 7 -4.13 -9.83 0.34
CA LEU A 7 -3.06 -9.99 1.33
C LEU A 7 -2.04 -8.86 1.21
N VAL A 8 -1.65 -8.51 -0.02
CA VAL A 8 -0.72 -7.41 -0.28
C VAL A 8 -1.34 -6.06 0.10
N LYS A 9 -2.62 -5.83 -0.20
CA LYS A 9 -3.34 -4.62 0.25
C LYS A 9 -3.31 -4.49 1.76
N SER A 10 -3.67 -5.57 2.47
CA SER A 10 -3.71 -5.59 3.93
C SER A 10 -2.34 -5.34 4.54
N PHE A 11 -1.28 -5.93 3.96
CA PHE A 11 0.11 -5.67 4.35
C PHE A 11 0.46 -4.18 4.21
N ILE A 12 0.19 -3.58 3.04
CA ILE A 12 0.50 -2.18 2.76
C ILE A 12 -0.23 -1.25 3.74
N LEU A 13 -1.53 -1.44 3.92
CA LEU A 13 -2.35 -0.63 4.81
C LEU A 13 -1.91 -0.74 6.27
N ARG A 14 -1.67 -1.97 6.75
CA ARG A 14 -1.18 -2.21 8.11
C ARG A 14 0.18 -1.54 8.35
N LYS A 15 1.09 -1.66 7.37
CA LYS A 15 2.41 -1.03 7.42
C LYS A 15 2.33 0.50 7.47
N LEU A 16 1.50 1.13 6.63
CA LEU A 16 1.41 2.58 6.62
C LEU A 16 0.76 3.13 7.89
N ILE A 17 -0.28 2.45 8.41
CA ILE A 17 -0.89 2.80 9.69
C ILE A 17 0.12 2.67 10.84
N SER A 18 0.87 1.56 10.90
CA SER A 18 1.84 1.37 11.99
C SER A 18 2.97 2.40 11.98
N LEU A 19 3.31 2.91 10.79
CA LEU A 19 4.31 3.97 10.60
C LEU A 19 3.73 5.40 10.69
N GLY A 20 2.42 5.55 10.94
CA GLY A 20 1.77 6.87 10.99
C GLY A 20 1.81 7.63 9.65
N LYS A 21 1.90 6.92 8.51
CA LYS A 21 1.92 7.51 7.16
C LYS A 21 0.50 7.84 6.71
N ILE A 22 -0.07 8.87 7.34
CA ILE A 22 -1.47 9.28 7.20
C ILE A 22 -1.52 10.76 6.75
N GLY A 23 -2.32 11.07 5.73
CA GLY A 23 -2.56 12.44 5.25
C GLY A 23 -1.26 13.15 4.86
N GLY A 24 -0.88 14.17 5.63
CA GLY A 24 0.33 14.96 5.41
C GLY A 24 1.65 14.19 5.54
N SER A 25 1.64 13.02 6.19
CA SER A 25 2.82 12.16 6.35
C SER A 25 2.89 11.11 5.24
N HIS A 26 3.84 11.26 4.31
CA HIS A 26 3.94 10.43 3.11
C HIS A 26 5.27 9.66 3.00
N THR A 27 5.33 8.74 2.04
CA THR A 27 6.50 7.95 1.65
C THR A 27 6.52 7.75 0.14
N VAL A 28 7.69 7.55 -0.46
CA VAL A 28 7.79 7.15 -1.88
C VAL A 28 7.04 5.84 -2.13
N ILE A 29 6.37 5.74 -3.28
CA ILE A 29 5.54 4.58 -3.65
C ILE A 29 6.35 3.26 -3.66
N PHE A 30 7.63 3.31 -4.03
CA PHE A 30 8.55 2.16 -4.00
C PHE A 30 8.80 1.60 -2.59
N ASN A 31 8.52 2.36 -1.53
CA ASN A 31 8.62 1.84 -0.17
C ASN A 31 7.45 0.92 0.19
N LEU A 32 6.34 0.91 -0.55
CA LEU A 32 5.17 0.08 -0.22
C LEU A 32 5.50 -1.42 -0.26
N GLU A 33 6.29 -1.85 -1.23
CA GLU A 33 6.70 -3.25 -1.39
C GLU A 33 7.78 -3.71 -0.40
N ARG A 34 8.50 -2.79 0.26
CA ARG A 34 9.58 -3.16 1.18
C ARG A 34 9.02 -3.98 2.36
N GLY A 35 9.64 -5.12 2.64
CA GLY A 35 9.18 -6.06 3.68
C GLY A 35 8.26 -7.16 3.15
N LEU A 36 7.78 -7.08 1.90
CA LEU A 36 7.13 -8.23 1.27
C LEU A 36 8.14 -9.36 1.02
N PRO A 37 7.70 -10.64 1.05
CA PRO A 37 8.54 -11.79 0.74
C PRO A 37 9.30 -11.65 -0.59
N ASN A 38 10.56 -12.08 -0.61
CA ASN A 38 11.41 -11.94 -1.80
C ASN A 38 10.78 -12.62 -3.02
N HIS A 39 10.16 -13.79 -2.85
CA HIS A 39 9.53 -14.52 -3.93
C HIS A 39 8.39 -13.72 -4.61
N LEU A 40 7.71 -12.79 -3.92
CA LEU A 40 6.74 -11.89 -4.55
C LEU A 40 7.42 -10.74 -5.30
N ARG A 41 8.49 -10.19 -4.74
CA ARG A 41 9.19 -9.03 -5.32
C ARG A 41 10.07 -9.40 -6.52
N SER A 42 10.60 -10.63 -6.58
CA SER A 42 11.60 -11.04 -7.57
C SER A 42 11.01 -11.62 -8.85
N ASN A 43 9.72 -11.98 -8.88
CA ASN A 43 9.10 -12.64 -10.03
C ASN A 43 7.99 -11.79 -10.67
N LYS A 44 7.78 -11.98 -11.97
CA LYS A 44 6.81 -11.22 -12.79
C LYS A 44 5.37 -11.30 -12.27
N LYS A 45 4.93 -12.45 -11.77
CA LYS A 45 3.57 -12.65 -11.26
C LYS A 45 3.36 -11.91 -9.94
N GLY A 46 4.33 -11.97 -9.04
CA GLY A 46 4.30 -11.25 -7.77
C GLY A 46 4.36 -9.74 -7.95
N ARG A 47 5.20 -9.23 -8.87
CA ARG A 47 5.20 -7.80 -9.26
C ARG A 47 3.81 -7.33 -9.70
N LYS A 48 3.14 -8.09 -10.59
CA LYS A 48 1.78 -7.76 -11.03
C LYS A 48 0.78 -7.69 -9.87
N ILE A 49 0.89 -8.58 -8.89
CA ILE A 49 0.01 -8.58 -7.71
C ILE A 49 0.25 -7.32 -6.87
N ILE A 50 1.51 -6.95 -6.66
CA ILE A 50 1.90 -5.74 -5.93
C ILE A 50 1.39 -4.49 -6.64
N ASP A 51 1.67 -4.38 -7.94
CA ASP A 51 1.26 -3.23 -8.75
C ASP A 51 -0.27 -3.09 -8.79
N GLN A 52 -1.00 -4.22 -8.91
CA GLN A 52 -2.45 -4.24 -8.86
C GLN A 52 -2.98 -3.79 -7.49
N ALA A 53 -2.41 -4.30 -6.39
CA ALA A 53 -2.82 -3.91 -5.05
C ALA A 53 -2.64 -2.40 -4.81
N ILE A 54 -1.49 -1.84 -5.19
CA ILE A 54 -1.21 -0.40 -5.07
C ILE A 54 -2.20 0.40 -5.92
N LYS A 55 -2.43 -0.01 -7.17
CA LYS A 55 -3.35 0.67 -8.09
C LYS A 55 -4.78 0.68 -7.53
N GLU A 56 -5.27 -0.46 -7.05
CA GLU A 56 -6.62 -0.55 -6.46
C GLU A 56 -6.73 0.30 -5.20
N LEU A 57 -5.74 0.28 -4.30
CA LEU A 57 -5.77 1.14 -3.11
C LEU A 57 -5.80 2.64 -3.43
N ILE A 58 -5.13 3.08 -4.50
CA ILE A 58 -5.20 4.46 -4.98
C ILE A 58 -6.58 4.75 -5.58
N ASN A 59 -7.06 3.89 -6.49
CA ASN A 59 -8.34 4.07 -7.16
C ASN A 59 -9.53 4.08 -6.19
N ASP A 60 -9.49 3.21 -5.18
CA ASP A 60 -10.52 3.08 -4.14
C ASP A 60 -10.40 4.19 -3.07
N GLY A 61 -9.39 5.06 -3.19
CA GLY A 61 -9.18 6.22 -2.32
C GLY A 61 -8.60 5.90 -0.95
N PHE A 62 -8.10 4.69 -0.71
CA PHE A 62 -7.39 4.31 0.52
C PHE A 62 -6.02 4.99 0.64
N LEU A 63 -5.37 5.22 -0.50
CA LEU A 63 -4.11 5.94 -0.59
C LEU A 63 -4.30 7.27 -1.32
N LEU A 64 -3.71 8.32 -0.77
CA LEU A 64 -3.56 9.61 -1.42
C LEU A 64 -2.21 9.64 -2.13
N THR A 65 -2.19 10.09 -3.37
CA THR A 65 -0.95 10.34 -4.11
C THR A 65 -0.58 11.82 -4.04
N LYS A 66 0.72 12.09 -3.92
CA LYS A 66 1.29 13.43 -3.97
C LYS A 66 2.50 13.40 -4.91
N PRO A 67 2.41 14.05 -6.09
CA PRO A 67 3.59 14.26 -6.91
C PRO A 67 4.64 15.04 -6.13
N SER A 68 5.88 14.55 -6.15
CA SER A 68 7.09 15.22 -5.70
C SER A 68 8.07 15.25 -6.87
N THR A 69 9.07 16.12 -6.86
CA THR A 69 10.03 16.24 -7.96
C THR A 69 10.66 14.89 -8.30
N GLY A 70 10.28 14.32 -9.44
CA GLY A 70 10.78 13.02 -9.93
C GLY A 70 10.19 11.78 -9.26
N GLU A 71 9.29 11.91 -8.28
CA GLU A 71 8.77 10.79 -7.50
C GLU A 71 7.27 10.91 -7.20
N ILE A 72 6.60 9.77 -7.02
CA ILE A 72 5.24 9.73 -6.48
C ILE A 72 5.33 9.32 -5.02
N HIS A 73 4.82 10.19 -4.15
CA HIS A 73 4.67 9.93 -2.73
C HIS A 73 3.23 9.52 -2.43
N VAL A 74 3.06 8.70 -1.40
CA VAL A 74 1.78 8.14 -0.99
C VAL A 74 1.60 8.21 0.53
N SER A 75 0.36 8.36 0.96
CA SER A 75 -0.06 8.27 2.37
C SER A 75 -1.44 7.64 2.47
N VAL A 76 -1.80 7.12 3.65
CA VAL A 76 -3.16 6.67 3.93
C VAL A 76 -4.10 7.87 3.95
N ASN A 77 -5.24 7.73 3.29
CA ASN A 77 -6.34 8.68 3.38
C ASN A 77 -6.93 8.65 4.81
N PRO A 78 -6.87 9.76 5.57
CA PRO A 78 -7.43 9.81 6.93
C PRO A 78 -8.91 9.42 6.98
N HIS A 79 -9.69 9.75 5.95
CA HIS A 79 -11.13 9.44 5.88
C HIS A 79 -11.42 7.95 5.71
N LYS A 80 -10.44 7.15 5.27
CA LYS A 80 -10.57 5.70 5.09
C LYS A 80 -10.08 4.89 6.29
N ILE A 81 -9.55 5.52 7.33
CA ILE A 81 -9.05 4.82 8.53
C ILE A 81 -10.11 3.88 9.14
N PRO A 82 -11.40 4.27 9.30
CA PRO A 82 -12.42 3.36 9.83
C PRO A 82 -12.59 2.09 8.99
N ASP A 83 -12.55 2.23 7.65
CA ASP A 83 -12.67 1.11 6.72
C ASP A 83 -11.43 0.21 6.78
N ILE A 84 -10.24 0.82 6.84
CA ILE A 84 -8.99 0.07 6.97
C ILE A 84 -8.96 -0.73 8.27
N LYS A 85 -9.40 -0.16 9.39
CA LYS A 85 -9.48 -0.87 10.67
C LYS A 85 -10.37 -2.10 10.57
N LYS A 86 -11.53 -1.99 9.91
CA LYS A 86 -12.42 -3.14 9.63
C LYS A 86 -11.73 -4.21 8.79
N ILE A 87 -11.05 -3.83 7.70
CA ILE A 87 -10.29 -4.76 6.85
C ILE A 87 -9.21 -5.49 7.64
N LEU A 88 -8.52 -4.78 8.54
CA LEU A 88 -7.38 -5.31 9.30
C LEU A 88 -7.75 -6.01 10.60
N GLY A 89 -9.02 -5.96 11.04
CA GLY A 89 -9.47 -6.45 12.34
C GLY A 89 -8.83 -5.69 13.52
N LEU A 90 -8.70 -4.36 13.39
CA LEU A 90 -8.11 -3.44 14.40
C LEU A 90 -9.17 -2.59 15.11
#